data_AF-A0A1W9KRQ5-F1
#
_entry.id   AF-A0A1W9KRQ5-F1
#
_cell.length_a   1.000
_cell.length_b   1.000
_cell.length_c   1.000
_cell.angle_alpha   90.00
_cell.angle_beta   90.00
_cell.angle_gamma   90.00
#
_symmetry.space_group_name_H-M   'P 1'
#
loop_
_entity.id
_entity.type
_entity.pdbx_description
1 polymer ?
#
loop_
_entity_poly.entity_id
_entity_poly.type
_entity_poly.pdbx_seq_one_letter_code
_entity_poly.pdbx_strand_id
1 'polypeptide(L)'
;MPTPTDTPKGKPGRPAKYGHAMPDTMRAAAYRMRRREAASAAHENLKDAPPAVLVAALVRQFKALATPDPDHAPVTRELAGLIINELCERYKIPLPRSPGTVARMPPT
;
A
#
# COMPACT_ATOMS: atom_id res chain seq x y z
N MET A 1 23.16 3.98 -62.32
CA MET A 1 22.97 2.85 -61.38
C MET A 1 23.55 3.22 -60.02
N PRO A 2 22.70 3.66 -59.08
CA PRO A 2 22.81 3.21 -57.68
C PRO A 2 21.46 2.72 -57.12
N THR A 3 21.53 1.74 -56.23
CA THR A 3 20.42 0.96 -55.63
C THR A 3 19.57 1.74 -54.61
N PRO A 4 18.28 1.40 -54.43
CA PRO A 4 17.41 2.09 -53.48
C PRO A 4 17.64 1.62 -52.04
N THR A 5 17.73 2.58 -51.13
CA THR A 5 17.86 2.39 -49.68
C THR A 5 16.55 1.82 -49.10
N ASP A 6 16.65 0.68 -48.42
CA ASP A 6 15.55 0.02 -47.70
C ASP A 6 14.97 0.94 -46.59
N THR A 7 13.75 1.44 -46.79
CA THR A 7 12.91 1.96 -45.70
C THR A 7 12.18 0.80 -45.02
N PRO A 8 12.30 0.60 -43.69
CA PRO A 8 11.54 -0.45 -43.00
C PRO A 8 10.04 -0.11 -43.00
N LYS A 9 9.25 -0.95 -43.65
CA LYS A 9 7.78 -0.85 -43.71
C LYS A 9 7.19 -1.05 -42.31
N GLY A 10 6.81 0.03 -41.64
CA GLY A 10 5.96 -0.01 -40.45
C GLY A 10 4.56 -0.53 -40.81
N LYS A 11 4.07 -1.54 -40.09
CA LYS A 11 2.71 -2.09 -40.27
C LYS A 11 1.66 -0.99 -40.00
N PRO A 12 0.70 -0.75 -40.89
CA PRO A 12 -0.35 0.25 -40.67
C PRO A 12 -1.29 -0.24 -39.56
N GLY A 13 -1.57 0.60 -38.57
CA GLY A 13 -2.58 0.34 -37.54
C GLY A 13 -2.08 0.20 -36.10
N ARG A 14 -0.78 0.27 -35.82
CA ARG A 14 -0.30 0.42 -34.44
C ARG A 14 -0.22 1.93 -34.12
N PRO A 15 -1.05 2.48 -33.21
CA PRO A 15 -0.92 3.88 -32.84
C PRO A 15 0.52 4.13 -32.37
N ALA A 16 1.10 5.24 -32.83
CA ALA A 16 2.41 5.66 -32.35
C ALA A 16 2.34 5.67 -30.81
N LYS A 17 3.28 4.99 -30.15
CA LYS A 17 3.44 5.11 -28.70
C LYS A 17 3.90 6.54 -28.43
N TYR A 18 2.96 7.48 -28.36
CA TYR A 18 3.18 8.83 -27.88
C TYR A 18 3.47 8.75 -26.39
N GLY A 19 4.73 8.54 -26.07
CA GLY A 19 5.22 8.47 -24.70
C GLY A 19 6.60 7.85 -24.69
N HIS A 20 7.61 8.68 -24.46
CA HIS A 20 8.92 8.19 -24.09
C HIS A 20 8.74 7.16 -22.97
N ALA A 21 9.34 5.97 -23.13
CA ALA A 21 9.26 4.94 -22.10
C ALA A 21 9.76 5.55 -20.78
N MET A 22 8.88 5.58 -19.77
CA MET A 22 9.21 6.19 -18.48
C MET A 22 10.47 5.52 -17.94
N PRO A 23 11.56 6.27 -17.66
CA PRO A 23 12.79 5.72 -17.10
C PRO A 23 12.48 4.91 -15.84
N ASP A 24 13.22 3.83 -15.62
CA ASP A 24 12.91 2.90 -14.52
C ASP A 24 12.94 3.59 -13.14
N THR A 25 13.79 4.61 -12.97
CA THR A 25 13.84 5.47 -11.78
C THR A 25 12.53 6.24 -11.56
N MET A 26 11.99 6.83 -12.62
CA MET A 26 10.71 7.54 -12.59
C MET A 26 9.54 6.57 -12.37
N ARG A 27 9.59 5.37 -12.94
CA ARG A 27 8.59 4.32 -12.71
C ARG A 27 8.58 3.87 -11.25
N ALA A 28 9.76 3.66 -10.67
CA ALA A 28 9.90 3.32 -9.25
C ALA A 28 9.40 4.45 -8.33
N ALA A 29 9.70 5.70 -8.66
CA ALA A 29 9.21 6.87 -7.91
C ALA A 29 7.67 6.96 -7.97
N ALA A 30 7.08 6.82 -9.16
CA ALA A 30 5.63 6.83 -9.33
C ALA A 30 4.94 5.68 -8.58
N TYR A 31 5.54 4.49 -8.57
CA TYR A 31 5.03 3.35 -7.80
C TYR A 31 5.04 3.62 -6.28
N ARG A 32 6.14 4.19 -5.77
CA ARG A 32 6.22 4.57 -4.34
C ARG A 32 5.20 5.64 -3.98
N MET A 33 4.98 6.61 -4.85
CA MET A 33 3.99 7.67 -4.65
C MET A 33 2.57 7.10 -4.60
N ARG A 34 2.16 6.25 -5.56
CA ARG A 34 0.85 5.59 -5.52
C ARG A 34 0.66 4.74 -4.26
N ARG A 35 1.69 4.00 -3.82
CA ARG A 35 1.62 3.26 -2.55
C ARG A 35 1.46 4.18 -1.34
N ARG A 36 2.11 5.34 -1.35
CA ARG A 36 1.98 6.33 -0.28
C ARG A 36 0.55 6.89 -0.21
N GLU A 37 -0.01 7.25 -1.36
CA GLU A 37 -1.38 7.77 -1.47
C GLU A 37 -2.41 6.73 -0.98
N ALA A 38 -2.30 5.50 -1.48
CA ALA A 38 -3.14 4.39 -1.05
C ALA A 38 -3.03 4.14 0.46
N ALA A 39 -1.82 4.25 1.04
CA ALA A 39 -1.64 4.10 2.48
C ALA A 39 -2.25 5.25 3.30
N SER A 40 -2.40 6.45 2.75
CA SER A 40 -3.11 7.55 3.43
C SER A 40 -4.61 7.29 3.49
N ALA A 41 -5.20 6.83 2.38
CA ALA A 41 -6.63 6.58 2.26
C ALA A 41 -7.05 5.18 2.74
N ALA A 42 -6.12 4.37 3.26
CA ALA A 42 -6.39 2.97 3.64
C ALA A 42 -7.48 2.82 4.71
N HIS A 43 -7.64 3.84 5.58
CA HIS A 43 -8.65 3.85 6.63
C HIS A 43 -10.08 4.05 6.09
N GLU A 44 -10.24 4.61 4.89
CA GLU A 44 -11.55 4.80 4.24
C GLU A 44 -12.07 3.51 3.61
N ASN A 45 -11.17 2.60 3.22
CA ASN A 45 -11.50 1.35 2.54
C ASN A 45 -10.78 0.16 3.17
N LEU A 46 -10.90 0.01 4.50
CA LEU A 46 -10.17 -1.00 5.28
C LEU A 46 -10.34 -2.42 4.73
N LYS A 47 -11.57 -2.81 4.34
CA LYS A 47 -11.91 -4.18 3.91
C LYS A 47 -11.38 -4.57 2.53
N ASP A 48 -11.25 -3.60 1.64
CA ASP A 48 -10.82 -3.85 0.25
C ASP A 48 -9.34 -3.52 0.03
N ALA A 49 -8.72 -2.78 0.95
CA ALA A 49 -7.31 -2.44 0.87
C ALA A 49 -6.42 -3.71 0.89
N PRO A 50 -5.40 -3.82 0.02
CA PRO A 50 -4.44 -4.93 0.07
C PRO A 50 -3.68 -4.96 1.40
N PRO A 51 -3.29 -6.15 1.93
CA PRO A 51 -2.56 -6.25 3.20
C PRO A 51 -1.27 -5.41 3.23
N ALA A 52 -0.55 -5.32 2.11
CA ALA A 52 0.66 -4.51 1.99
C ALA A 52 0.39 -2.99 2.09
N VAL A 53 -0.82 -2.53 1.77
CA VAL A 53 -1.26 -1.14 1.94
C VAL A 53 -1.64 -0.90 3.39
N LEU A 54 -2.37 -1.83 4.02
CA LEU A 54 -2.71 -1.77 5.45
C LEU A 54 -1.46 -1.72 6.34
N VAL A 55 -0.46 -2.58 6.10
CA VAL A 55 0.80 -2.54 6.84
C VAL A 55 1.54 -1.21 6.63
N ALA A 56 1.55 -0.68 5.40
CA ALA A 56 2.16 0.63 5.13
C ALA A 56 1.44 1.77 5.85
N ALA A 57 0.10 1.71 5.93
CA ALA A 57 -0.72 2.67 6.68
C ALA A 57 -0.44 2.57 8.19
N LEU A 58 -0.34 1.35 8.75
CA LEU A 58 0.00 1.13 10.15
C LEU A 58 1.37 1.72 10.51
N VAL A 59 2.38 1.49 9.68
CA VAL A 59 3.73 2.07 9.87
C VAL A 59 3.68 3.60 9.89
N ARG A 60 2.78 4.23 9.10
CA ARG A 60 2.60 5.70 9.15
C ARG A 60 2.01 6.14 10.47
N GLN A 61 1.01 5.44 11.01
CA GLN A 61 0.43 5.76 12.32
C GLN A 61 1.50 5.64 13.43
N PHE A 62 2.32 4.59 13.41
CA PHE A 62 3.43 4.46 14.38
C PHE A 62 4.46 5.57 14.25
N LYS A 63 4.79 6.01 13.02
CA LYS A 63 5.68 7.17 12.83
C LYS A 63 5.07 8.47 13.37
N ALA A 64 3.77 8.68 13.16
CA ALA A 64 3.06 9.85 13.72
C ALA A 64 3.02 9.81 15.26
N LEU A 65 2.89 8.63 15.86
CA LEU A 65 2.95 8.46 17.32
C LEU A 65 4.36 8.60 17.91
N ALA A 66 5.42 8.46 17.11
CA ALA A 66 6.80 8.63 17.57
C ALA A 66 7.14 10.09 17.90
N THR A 67 6.50 11.04 17.21
CA THR A 67 6.53 12.48 17.51
C THR A 67 5.09 12.98 17.60
N PRO A 68 4.39 12.66 18.70
CA PRO A 68 2.95 12.82 18.78
C PRO A 68 2.58 14.29 18.88
N ASP A 69 1.72 14.74 17.95
CA ASP A 69 0.89 15.91 18.17
C ASP A 69 -0.21 15.53 19.18
N PRO A 70 -0.29 16.18 20.37
CA PRO A 70 -1.24 15.82 21.42
C PRO A 70 -2.70 15.79 20.94
N ASP A 71 -3.07 16.68 20.03
CA ASP A 71 -4.45 16.81 19.55
C ASP A 71 -4.81 15.69 18.57
N HIS A 72 -3.81 15.19 17.82
CA HIS A 72 -4.00 14.17 16.79
C HIS A 72 -3.65 12.75 17.29
N ALA A 73 -2.96 12.62 18.42
CA ALA A 73 -2.54 11.34 18.97
C ALA A 73 -3.70 10.37 19.27
N PRO A 74 -4.87 10.80 19.81
CA PRO A 74 -6.01 9.91 20.01
C PRO A 74 -6.52 9.30 18.70
N VAL A 75 -6.74 10.14 17.69
CA VAL A 75 -7.21 9.73 16.35
C VAL A 75 -6.20 8.78 15.71
N THR A 76 -4.91 9.09 15.82
CA THR A 76 -3.82 8.26 15.27
C THR A 76 -3.82 6.84 15.90
N ARG A 77 -4.06 6.75 17.22
CA ARG A 77 -4.18 5.45 17.92
C ARG A 77 -5.41 4.68 17.48
N GLU A 78 -6.55 5.35 17.32
CA GLU A 78 -7.79 4.74 16.85
C GLU A 78 -7.64 4.15 15.44
N LEU A 79 -7.09 4.95 14.52
CA LEU A 79 -6.78 4.49 13.16
C LEU A 79 -5.82 3.31 13.14
N ALA A 80 -4.78 3.32 13.97
CA ALA A 80 -3.88 2.19 14.12
C ALA A 80 -4.62 0.94 14.62
N GLY A 81 -5.52 1.09 15.58
CA GLY A 81 -6.35 0.01 16.12
C GLY A 81 -7.26 -0.61 15.07
N LEU A 82 -7.93 0.20 14.25
CA LEU A 82 -8.77 -0.30 13.16
C LEU A 82 -7.97 -1.11 12.13
N ILE A 83 -6.78 -0.64 11.75
CA ILE A 83 -5.90 -1.35 10.82
C ILE A 83 -5.41 -2.67 11.42
N ILE A 84 -5.03 -2.67 12.70
CA ILE A 84 -4.59 -3.89 13.41
C ILE A 84 -5.74 -4.90 13.48
N ASN A 85 -6.94 -4.47 13.85
CA ASN A 85 -8.11 -5.35 13.94
C ASN A 85 -8.42 -6.01 12.59
N GLU A 86 -8.45 -5.22 11.51
CA GLU A 86 -8.67 -5.73 10.15
C GLU A 86 -7.60 -6.75 9.74
N LEU A 87 -6.31 -6.45 10.00
CA LEU A 87 -5.22 -7.40 9.74
C LEU A 87 -5.38 -8.69 10.55
N CYS A 88 -5.70 -8.58 11.84
CA CYS A 88 -5.89 -9.74 12.69
C CYS A 88 -7.10 -10.58 12.26
N GLU A 89 -8.21 -9.95 11.86
CA GLU A 89 -9.40 -10.64 11.36
C GLU A 89 -9.08 -11.44 10.09
N ARG A 90 -8.42 -10.82 9.10
CA ARG A 90 -8.05 -11.48 7.83
C ARG A 90 -7.15 -12.68 8.01
N TYR A 91 -6.18 -12.56 8.90
CA TYR A 91 -5.21 -13.62 9.16
C TYR A 91 -5.62 -14.54 10.31
N LYS A 92 -6.85 -14.38 10.84
CA LYS A 92 -7.40 -15.15 11.97
C LYS A 92 -6.46 -15.17 13.19
N ILE A 93 -5.75 -14.07 13.41
CA ILE A 93 -4.84 -13.89 14.54
C ILE A 93 -5.71 -13.56 15.76
N PRO A 94 -5.72 -14.40 16.80
CA PRO A 94 -6.47 -14.11 18.01
C PRO A 94 -5.83 -12.91 18.71
N LEU A 95 -6.53 -11.78 18.72
CA LEU A 95 -6.14 -10.66 19.57
C LEU A 95 -6.49 -10.99 21.02
N PRO A 96 -5.55 -10.82 21.98
CA PRO A 96 -5.88 -10.98 23.37
C PRO A 96 -6.93 -9.92 23.75
N ARG A 97 -8.12 -10.39 24.13
CA ARG A 97 -9.17 -9.51 24.65
C ARG A 97 -8.74 -9.03 26.04
N SER A 98 -8.25 -7.79 26.11
CA SER A 98 -7.82 -7.07 27.31
C SER A 98 -6.73 -7.75 28.16
N PRO A 99 -5.88 -6.97 28.86
CA PRO A 99 -4.96 -7.53 29.86
C PRO A 99 -5.78 -8.07 31.04
N GLY A 100 -6.14 -9.35 30.96
CA GLY A 100 -6.97 -10.03 31.95
C GLY A 100 -7.49 -11.38 31.44
N THR A 101 -7.65 -11.54 30.13
CA THR A 101 -8.12 -12.80 29.54
C THR A 101 -6.95 -13.59 28.98
N VAL A 102 -6.14 -14.17 29.86
CA VAL A 102 -5.21 -15.23 29.46
C VAL A 102 -6.09 -16.40 29.01
N ALA A 103 -6.16 -16.65 27.71
CA ALA A 103 -6.86 -17.80 27.17
C ALA A 103 -6.20 -19.06 27.75
N ARG A 104 -6.82 -19.63 28.77
CA ARG A 104 -6.38 -20.85 29.45
C ARG A 104 -6.44 -21.97 28.41
N MET A 105 -5.28 -22.39 27.94
CA MET A 105 -5.12 -23.55 27.06
C MET A 105 -5.67 -24.78 27.80
N PRO A 106 -6.55 -25.60 27.19
CA PRO A 106 -7.04 -26.80 27.84
C PRO A 106 -5.88 -27.81 27.98
N PRO A 107 -5.74 -28.48 29.14
CA PRO A 107 -4.76 -29.55 29.30
C PRO A 107 -5.15 -30.73 28.40
N THR A 108 -4.15 -31.26 27.69
CA THR A 108 -4.22 -32.51 26.91
C THR A 108 -4.46 -33.71 27.79
#